data_AF-D8FK94-F1
#
_entry.id   AF-D8FK94-F1
#
_cell.length_a   1.000
_cell.length_b   1.000
_cell.length_c   1.000
_cell.angle_alpha   90.00
_cell.angle_beta   90.00
_cell.angle_gamma   90.00
#
_symmetry.space_group_name_H-M   'P 1'
#
loop_
_entity.id
_entity.type
_entity.pdbx_description
1 polymer ?
#
loop_
_entity_poly.entity_id
_entity_poly.type
_entity_poly.pdbx_seq_one_letter_code
_entity_poly.pdbx_strand_id
1 'polypeptide(L)'
;MRTRRKSFPLIYAIIILITLIYFAFSMSKSIGLRNQKLEILSENRREISSLNNDIKNLKREINNADTIEFVEKVARDDLGMVKPREIVYIDKSKGSSFNLHRQN
;
A
#
# COMPACT_ATOMS: atom_id res chain seq x y z
N MET A 1 56.96 -38.33 31.87
CA MET A 1 57.43 -36.98 31.48
C MET A 1 56.23 -36.15 30.99
N ARG A 2 55.96 -35.00 31.62
CA ARG A 2 54.84 -34.11 31.27
C ARG A 2 55.04 -33.55 29.85
N THR A 3 54.12 -33.86 28.94
CA THR A 3 54.13 -33.36 27.56
C THR A 3 53.91 -31.85 27.57
N ARG A 4 54.90 -31.10 27.10
CA ARG A 4 54.80 -29.64 26.98
C ARG A 4 53.74 -29.31 25.92
N ARG A 5 52.56 -28.90 26.37
CA ARG A 5 51.47 -28.45 25.49
C ARG A 5 51.93 -27.19 24.76
N LYS A 6 52.03 -27.26 23.43
CA LYS A 6 52.29 -26.09 22.57
C LYS A 6 51.14 -25.10 22.82
N SER A 7 51.44 -23.95 23.42
CA SER A 7 50.49 -22.86 23.70
C SER A 7 50.20 -21.97 22.48
N PHE A 8 50.96 -22.13 21.40
CA PHE A 8 50.78 -21.45 20.11
C PHE A 8 49.40 -21.63 19.44
N PRO A 9 48.82 -22.85 19.31
CA PRO A 9 47.50 -23.03 18.68
C PRO A 9 46.33 -22.43 19.47
N LEU A 10 46.50 -22.18 20.77
CA LEU A 10 45.42 -21.69 21.64
C LEU A 10 45.15 -20.19 21.45
N ILE A 11 46.21 -19.40 21.21
CA ILE A 11 46.08 -17.96 20.95
C ILE A 11 45.40 -17.71 19.60
N TYR A 12 45.78 -18.45 18.55
CA TYR A 12 45.10 -18.36 17.25
C TYR A 12 43.64 -18.80 17.31
N ALA A 13 43.32 -19.84 18.09
CA ALA A 13 41.94 -20.25 18.32
C ALA A 13 41.11 -19.14 19.00
N ILE A 14 41.68 -18.42 19.97
CA ILE A 14 41.02 -17.29 20.63
C ILE A 14 40.80 -16.12 19.67
N ILE A 15 41.79 -15.79 18.83
CA ILE A 15 41.66 -14.73 17.81
C ILE A 15 40.53 -15.07 16.82
N ILE A 16 40.50 -16.32 16.33
CA ILE A 16 39.45 -16.80 15.43
C ILE A 16 38.07 -16.71 16.10
N LEU A 17 37.96 -17.13 17.36
CA LEU A 17 36.71 -17.04 18.12
C LEU A 17 36.21 -15.59 18.25
N ILE A 18 37.10 -14.64 18.57
CA ILE A 18 36.75 -13.22 18.70
C ILE A 18 36.28 -12.66 17.36
N THR A 19 36.95 -12.99 16.25
CA THR A 19 36.54 -12.54 14.92
C THR A 19 35.17 -13.09 14.50
N LEU A 20 34.87 -14.35 14.84
CA LEU A 20 33.56 -14.95 14.57
C LEU A 20 32.44 -14.27 15.35
N ILE A 21 32.67 -13.96 16.64
CA ILE A 21 31.70 -13.26 17.49
C ILE A 21 31.44 -11.84 16.95
N TYR A 22 32.52 -11.12 16.59
CA TYR A 22 32.40 -9.78 16.01
C TYR A 22 31.63 -9.79 14.68
N PHE A 23 31.92 -10.75 13.81
CA PHE A 23 31.23 -10.90 12.53
C PHE A 23 29.75 -11.25 12.71
N ALA A 24 29.42 -12.16 13.62
CA ALA A 24 28.04 -12.52 13.95
C ALA A 24 27.22 -11.31 14.46
N PHE A 25 27.83 -10.46 15.28
CA PHE A 25 27.19 -9.23 15.80
C PHE A 25 27.01 -8.16 14.72
N SER A 26 27.98 -8.03 13.80
CA SER A 26 27.88 -7.10 12.67
C SER A 26 26.75 -7.49 11.71
N MET A 27 26.63 -8.78 11.40
CA MET A 27 25.65 -9.30 10.44
C MET A 27 24.20 -9.15 10.93
N SER A 28 23.97 -9.26 12.25
CA SER A 28 22.62 -9.16 12.82
C SER A 28 22.02 -7.76 12.64
N LYS A 29 22.81 -6.68 12.71
CA LYS A 29 22.33 -5.32 12.44
C LYS A 29 21.98 -5.10 10.95
N SER A 30 22.77 -5.67 10.05
CA SER A 30 22.55 -5.53 8.61
C SER A 30 21.29 -6.26 8.13
N ILE A 31 20.91 -7.38 8.74
CA ILE A 31 19.72 -8.15 8.37
C ILE A 31 18.43 -7.38 8.72
N GLY A 32 18.34 -6.79 9.92
CA GLY A 32 17.16 -6.03 10.35
C GLY A 32 16.87 -4.83 9.43
N LEU A 33 17.90 -4.04 9.11
CA LEU A 33 17.77 -2.89 8.20
C LEU A 33 17.40 -3.30 6.77
N ARG A 34 17.87 -4.47 6.29
CA ARG A 34 17.50 -4.98 4.97
C ARG A 34 16.04 -5.40 4.94
N ASN A 35 15.57 -6.09 5.98
CA ASN A 35 14.17 -6.54 6.04
C ASN A 35 13.20 -5.35 6.09
N GLN A 36 13.49 -4.33 6.90
CA GLN A 36 12.67 -3.12 6.95
C GLN A 36 12.63 -2.39 5.59
N LYS A 37 13.79 -2.27 4.91
CA LYS A 37 13.85 -1.67 3.57
C LYS A 37 13.08 -2.49 2.54
N LEU A 38 13.10 -3.82 2.64
CA LEU A 38 12.36 -4.71 1.74
C LEU A 38 10.85 -4.60 1.96
N GLU A 39 10.41 -4.47 3.22
CA GLU A 39 9.01 -4.26 3.57
C GLU A 39 8.49 -2.95 2.99
N ILE A 40 9.18 -1.82 3.26
CA ILE A 40 8.83 -0.50 2.70
C ILE A 40 8.82 -0.54 1.17
N LEU A 41 9.81 -1.20 0.55
CA LEU A 41 9.85 -1.32 -0.90
C LEU A 41 8.66 -2.13 -1.43
N SER A 42 8.23 -3.17 -0.72
CA SER A 42 7.09 -3.99 -1.10
C SER A 42 5.77 -3.22 -0.97
N GLU A 43 5.62 -2.41 0.08
CA GLU A 43 4.45 -1.55 0.29
C GLU A 43 4.37 -0.48 -0.80
N ASN A 44 5.46 0.25 -1.03
CA ASN A 44 5.53 1.27 -2.08
C ASN A 44 5.22 0.67 -3.47
N ARG A 45 5.69 -0.55 -3.76
CA ARG A 45 5.37 -1.22 -5.03
C ARG A 45 3.89 -1.57 -5.14
N ARG A 46 3.25 -1.98 -4.05
CA ARG A 46 1.80 -2.24 -4.01
C ARG A 46 1.02 -0.95 -4.24
N GLU A 47 1.40 0.13 -3.57
CA GLU A 47 0.77 1.45 -3.73
C GLU A 47 0.92 1.99 -5.16
N ILE A 48 2.12 1.90 -5.74
CA ILE A 48 2.34 2.27 -7.14
C ILE A 48 1.45 1.42 -8.06
N SER A 49 1.31 0.12 -7.77
CA SER A 49 0.45 -0.76 -8.57
C SER A 49 -1.04 -0.41 -8.45
N SER A 50 -1.53 -0.06 -7.26
CA SER A 50 -2.92 0.35 -7.07
C SER A 50 -3.20 1.67 -7.77
N LEU A 51 -2.33 2.67 -7.58
CA LEU A 51 -2.47 3.97 -8.25
C LEU A 51 -2.45 3.85 -9.78
N ASN A 52 -1.60 2.98 -10.34
CA ASN A 52 -1.58 2.73 -11.78
C ASN A 52 -2.88 2.07 -12.28
N ASN A 53 -3.47 1.17 -11.49
CA ASN A 53 -4.77 0.59 -11.82
C ASN A 53 -5.88 1.66 -11.77
N ASP A 54 -5.84 2.55 -10.78
CA ASP A 54 -6.82 3.64 -10.66
C ASP A 54 -6.69 4.62 -11.82
N ILE A 55 -5.48 5.01 -12.21
CA ILE A 55 -5.22 5.82 -13.41
C ILE A 55 -5.79 5.13 -14.65
N LYS A 56 -5.61 3.81 -14.79
CA LYS A 56 -6.16 3.05 -15.93
C LYS A 56 -7.69 2.98 -15.90
N ASN A 57 -8.29 2.87 -14.72
CA ASN A 57 -9.75 2.92 -14.52
C ASN A 57 -10.30 4.29 -14.93
N LEU A 58 -9.76 5.36 -14.34
CA LEU A 58 -10.15 6.73 -14.62
C LEU A 58 -9.99 7.08 -16.10
N LYS A 59 -8.89 6.64 -16.73
CA LYS A 59 -8.68 6.88 -18.16
C LYS A 59 -9.72 6.18 -19.04
N ARG A 60 -10.19 5.00 -18.63
CA ARG A 60 -11.31 4.33 -19.30
C ARG A 60 -12.61 5.10 -19.11
N GLU A 61 -12.88 5.59 -17.91
CA GLU A 61 -14.06 6.42 -17.65
C GLU A 61 -14.05 7.70 -18.48
N ILE A 62 -12.90 8.40 -18.57
CA ILE A 62 -12.73 9.59 -19.42
C ILE A 62 -12.92 9.25 -20.90
N ASN A 63 -12.32 8.16 -21.39
CA ASN A 63 -12.50 7.76 -22.79
C ASN A 63 -13.97 7.41 -23.10
N ASN A 64 -14.71 6.93 -22.11
CA ASN A 64 -16.13 6.67 -22.21
C ASN A 64 -16.98 7.90 -21.86
N ALA A 65 -16.39 9.04 -21.52
CA ALA A 65 -17.15 10.21 -21.05
C ALA A 65 -18.05 10.79 -22.14
N ASP A 66 -17.66 10.63 -23.40
CA ASP A 66 -18.45 11.03 -24.56
C ASP A 66 -19.57 10.02 -24.91
N THR A 67 -19.68 8.90 -24.20
CA THR A 67 -20.78 7.95 -24.42
C THR A 67 -22.06 8.44 -23.77
N ILE A 68 -23.18 8.16 -24.43
CA ILE A 68 -24.53 8.51 -23.94
C ILE A 68 -24.77 7.95 -22.52
N GLU A 69 -24.22 6.78 -22.23
CA GLU A 69 -24.35 6.12 -20.92
C GLU A 69 -23.64 6.89 -19.80
N PHE A 70 -22.45 7.44 -20.05
CA PHE A 70 -21.75 8.27 -19.07
C PHE A 70 -22.49 9.58 -18.82
N VAL A 71 -22.94 10.25 -19.90
CA VAL A 71 -23.73 11.49 -19.80
C VAL A 71 -25.03 11.25 -19.04
N GLU A 72 -25.76 10.16 -19.34
CA GLU A 72 -26.99 9.80 -18.63
C GLU A 72 -26.71 9.48 -17.15
N LYS A 73 -25.62 8.79 -16.84
CA LYS A 73 -25.22 8.49 -15.47
C LYS A 73 -24.94 9.76 -14.67
N VAL A 74 -24.09 10.66 -15.18
CA VAL A 74 -23.79 11.96 -14.52
C VAL A 74 -25.07 12.80 -14.39
N ALA A 75 -25.89 12.83 -15.44
CA ALA A 75 -27.15 13.57 -15.41
C ALA A 75 -28.11 13.03 -14.33
N ARG A 76 -28.20 11.71 -14.13
CA ARG A 76 -29.06 11.11 -13.10
C ARG A 76 -28.46 11.18 -11.70
N ASP A 77 -27.19 10.82 -11.54
CA ASP A 77 -26.53 10.66 -10.24
C ASP A 77 -26.12 12.01 -9.64
N ASP A 78 -25.54 12.90 -10.44
CA ASP A 78 -25.00 14.18 -9.96
C ASP A 78 -26.00 15.34 -10.13
N LEU A 79 -26.79 15.33 -11.22
CA LEU A 79 -27.73 16.40 -11.55
C LEU A 79 -29.19 16.07 -11.24
N GLY A 80 -29.52 14.82 -10.89
CA GLY A 80 -30.89 14.39 -10.59
C GLY A 80 -31.87 14.51 -11.77
N MET A 81 -31.35 14.58 -13.00
CA MET A 81 -32.13 14.71 -14.22
C MET A 81 -32.78 13.38 -14.62
N VAL A 82 -33.96 13.46 -15.25
CA VAL A 82 -34.67 12.32 -15.82
C VAL A 82 -35.15 12.64 -17.23
N LYS A 83 -35.41 11.61 -18.04
CA LYS A 83 -35.90 11.83 -19.41
C LYS A 83 -37.33 12.38 -19.37
N PRO A 84 -37.74 13.16 -20.38
CA PRO A 84 -39.14 13.56 -20.51
C PRO A 84 -40.04 12.33 -20.46
N ARG A 85 -41.09 12.37 -19.63
CA ARG A 85 -42.08 11.29 -19.40
C ARG A 85 -41.64 10.15 -18.47
N GLU A 86 -40.53 10.28 -17.74
CA GLU A 86 -40.18 9.38 -16.62
C GLU A 86 -40.77 9.89 -15.28
N ILE A 87 -41.13 8.98 -14.36
CA ILE A 87 -41.66 9.30 -13.03
C ILE A 87 -40.58 9.02 -11.98
N VAL A 88 -40.26 10.00 -11.13
CA VAL A 88 -39.29 9.86 -10.04
C VAL A 88 -39.98 9.32 -8.79
N TYR A 89 -39.46 8.23 -8.24
CA TYR A 89 -39.88 7.69 -6.95
C TYR A 89 -38.89 8.08 -5.86
N ILE A 90 -39.35 8.84 -4.85
CA ILE A 90 -38.54 9.23 -3.70
C ILE A 90 -39.05 8.48 -2.47
N ASP A 91 -38.18 7.67 -1.87
CA ASP A 91 -38.48 6.99 -0.61
C ASP A 91 -38.43 7.99 0.55
N LYS A 92 -39.62 8.30 1.11
CA LYS A 92 -39.76 9.25 2.23
C LYS A 92 -39.04 8.78 3.50
N SER A 93 -38.77 7.49 3.66
CA SER A 93 -38.06 6.96 4.83
C SER A 93 -36.56 7.30 4.84
N LYS A 94 -35.99 7.66 3.68
CA LYS A 94 -34.57 8.05 3.52
C LYS A 94 -34.35 9.57 3.37
N GLY A 95 -35.41 10.36 3.26
CA GLY A 95 -35.37 11.80 2.90
C GLY A 95 -35.06 12.78 4.05
N SER A 96 -34.92 12.31 5.29
CA SER A 96 -34.69 13.18 6.46
C SER A 96 -33.30 13.86 6.49
N SER A 97 -32.35 13.37 5.69
CA SER A 97 -30.97 13.89 5.66
C SER A 97 -30.74 14.98 4.59
N PHE A 98 -31.60 15.08 3.57
CA PHE A 98 -31.41 16.00 2.44
C PHE A 98 -31.91 17.43 2.72
N ASN A 99 -32.85 17.59 3.65
CA ASN A 99 -33.52 18.87 3.90
C ASN A 99 -32.83 19.78 4.94
N LEU A 100 -31.71 19.36 5.55
CA LEU A 100 -31.05 20.15 6.60
C LEU A 100 -30.02 21.17 6.09
N HIS A 101 -29.67 21.16 4.79
CA HIS A 101 -28.64 22.04 4.21
C HIS A 101 -29.18 23.24 3.41
N ARG A 102 -30.51 23.45 3.36
CA ARG A 102 -31.13 24.58 2.64
C ARG A 102 -31.66 25.71 3.53
N GLN A 103 -31.44 25.62 4.83
CA GLN A 103 -31.91 26.60 5.83
C GLN A 103 -30.73 27.04 6.70
N ASN A 104 -29.74 27.72 6.10
CA ASN A 104 -28.86 28.69 6.76
C ASN A 104 -28.04 29.46 5.72
#